data_AF-A0A7J4G4I5-F1
#
_entry.id   AF-A0A7J4G4I5-F1
#
_cell.length_a   1.000
_cell.length_b   1.000
_cell.length_c   1.000
_cell.angle_alpha   90.00
_cell.angle_beta   90.00
_cell.angle_gamma   90.00
#
_symmetry.space_group_name_H-M   'P 1'
#
loop_
_entity.id
_entity.type
_entity.pdbx_description
1 polymer ?
#
loop_
_entity_poly.entity_id
_entity_poly.type
_entity_poly.pdbx_seq_one_letter_code
_entity_poly.pdbx_strand_id
1 'polypeptide(L)'
;MSRIRLCRICELRDAKYICRECGREICEYDFDPINWLCTECIKKFGEEKVDRYVIHDTGFKIVTLIFLAFILITFGFFLIALGGLTDIKTVTFIFPFFVTTDPLIGFVALAITILVFLLIIYVVLYRIPRMFIGK
;
A
#
# COMPACT_ATOMS: atom_id res chain seq x y z
N MET A 1 9.15 -38.81 -34.81
CA MET A 1 7.72 -38.53 -34.56
C MET A 1 7.58 -37.76 -33.26
N SER A 2 7.42 -36.44 -33.30
CA SER A 2 6.98 -35.69 -32.12
C SER A 2 5.51 -36.04 -31.86
N ARG A 3 5.19 -36.62 -30.69
CA ARG A 3 3.79 -36.79 -30.30
C ARG A 3 3.22 -35.40 -30.05
N ILE A 4 2.44 -34.91 -31.00
CA ILE A 4 1.64 -33.70 -30.80
C ILE A 4 0.61 -34.05 -29.73
N ARG A 5 0.70 -33.40 -28.57
CA ARG A 5 -0.30 -33.52 -27.52
C ARG A 5 -1.35 -32.46 -27.77
N LEU A 6 -2.59 -32.85 -28.02
CA LEU A 6 -3.69 -31.93 -28.28
C LEU A 6 -4.24 -31.37 -26.97
N CYS A 7 -4.80 -30.16 -27.04
CA CYS A 7 -5.46 -29.52 -25.93
C CYS A 7 -6.64 -30.38 -25.44
N ARG A 8 -6.69 -30.65 -24.14
CA ARG A 8 -7.74 -31.49 -23.54
C ARG A 8 -9.10 -30.81 -23.35
N ILE A 9 -9.25 -29.59 -23.87
CA ILE A 9 -10.50 -28.81 -23.83
C ILE A 9 -11.08 -28.71 -25.24
N CYS A 10 -10.31 -28.14 -26.18
CA CYS A 10 -10.80 -27.96 -27.55
C CYS A 10 -10.45 -29.10 -28.49
N GLU A 11 -9.47 -29.96 -28.18
CA GLU A 11 -8.97 -31.07 -29.01
C GLU A 11 -8.51 -30.69 -30.44
N LEU A 12 -8.45 -29.39 -30.75
CA LEU A 12 -8.17 -28.86 -32.09
C LEU A 12 -6.73 -28.34 -32.24
N ARG A 13 -6.10 -27.95 -31.13
CA ARG A 13 -4.83 -27.23 -31.11
C ARG A 13 -3.80 -27.95 -30.26
N ASP A 14 -2.53 -27.74 -30.58
CA ASP A 14 -1.41 -28.25 -29.79
C ASP A 14 -1.44 -27.68 -28.37
N ALA A 15 -1.28 -28.56 -27.39
CA ALA A 15 -1.16 -28.19 -26.00
C ALA A 15 0.23 -27.60 -25.73
N LYS A 16 0.25 -26.38 -25.18
CA LYS A 16 1.46 -25.62 -24.87
C LYS A 16 1.65 -25.41 -23.35
N TYR A 17 0.58 -25.53 -22.57
CA TYR A 17 0.55 -25.22 -21.13
C TYR A 17 -0.07 -26.36 -20.33
N ILE A 18 0.21 -26.41 -19.03
CA ILE A 18 -0.39 -27.36 -18.08
C ILE A 18 -1.14 -26.56 -17.01
N CYS A 19 -2.43 -26.86 -16.82
CA CYS A 19 -3.23 -26.24 -15.76
C CYS A 19 -2.73 -26.67 -14.38
N ARG A 20 -2.49 -25.70 -13.49
CA ARG A 20 -2.02 -25.95 -12.13
C ARG A 20 -3.01 -26.76 -11.29
N GLU A 21 -4.30 -26.61 -11.54
CA GLU A 21 -5.35 -27.24 -10.73
C GLU A 21 -5.65 -28.68 -11.16
N CYS A 22 -5.96 -28.89 -12.45
CA CYS A 22 -6.39 -30.21 -12.95
C CYS A 22 -5.29 -30.99 -13.66
N GLY A 23 -4.10 -30.42 -13.85
CA GLY A 23 -2.97 -31.07 -14.53
C GLY A 23 -3.18 -31.36 -16.02
N ARG A 24 -4.25 -30.86 -16.64
CA ARG A 24 -4.53 -31.05 -18.07
C ARG A 24 -3.61 -30.20 -18.94
N GLU A 25 -3.22 -30.75 -20.08
CA GLU A 25 -2.46 -30.07 -21.14
C GLU A 25 -3.40 -29.27 -22.04
N ILE A 26 -3.11 -27.99 -22.22
CA ILE A 26 -4.05 -26.99 -22.75
C ILE A 26 -3.33 -26.07 -23.75
N CYS A 27 -4.06 -25.59 -24.76
CA CYS A 27 -3.54 -24.62 -25.72
C CYS A 27 -3.58 -23.19 -25.16
N GLU A 28 -2.94 -22.26 -25.88
CA GLU A 28 -2.89 -20.83 -25.50
C GLU A 28 -4.26 -20.14 -25.40
N TYR A 29 -5.29 -20.64 -26.08
CA TYR A 29 -6.63 -20.03 -26.07
C TYR A 29 -7.49 -20.48 -24.89
N ASP A 30 -7.25 -21.69 -24.38
CA ASP A 30 -8.03 -22.30 -23.31
C ASP A 30 -7.30 -22.18 -21.95
N PHE A 31 -6.17 -21.47 -21.93
CA PHE A 31 -5.32 -21.21 -20.80
C PHE A 31 -5.34 -19.73 -20.43
N ASP A 32 -5.52 -19.44 -19.14
CA ASP A 32 -5.37 -18.09 -18.61
C ASP A 32 -3.98 -17.90 -18.01
N PRO A 33 -3.15 -17.03 -18.59
CA PRO A 33 -1.81 -16.75 -18.09
C PRO A 33 -1.80 -15.99 -16.76
N ILE A 34 -2.90 -15.29 -16.40
CA ILE A 34 -2.98 -14.51 -15.16
C ILE A 34 -3.13 -15.46 -13.96
N ASN A 35 -4.06 -16.39 -14.05
CA ASN A 35 -4.34 -17.34 -12.97
C ASN A 35 -3.54 -18.65 -13.10
N TRP A 36 -2.89 -18.90 -14.23
CA TRP A 36 -2.23 -20.17 -14.58
C TRP A 36 -3.19 -21.37 -14.56
N LEU A 37 -4.40 -21.16 -15.07
CA LEU A 37 -5.50 -22.11 -15.00
C LEU A 37 -6.16 -22.30 -16.36
N CYS A 38 -6.87 -23.41 -16.51
CA CYS A 38 -7.74 -23.64 -17.65
C CYS A 38 -9.07 -22.90 -17.48
N THR A 39 -9.72 -22.55 -18.58
CA THR A 39 -11.01 -21.85 -18.59
C THR A 39 -12.10 -22.55 -17.76
N GLU A 40 -12.12 -23.89 -17.74
CA GLU A 40 -13.06 -24.64 -16.89
C GLU A 40 -12.76 -24.53 -15.39
N CYS A 41 -11.48 -24.56 -15.00
CA CYS A 41 -11.08 -24.38 -13.60
C CYS A 41 -11.40 -22.96 -13.15
N ILE A 42 -11.17 -21.96 -14.01
CA ILE A 42 -11.51 -20.57 -13.72
C ILE A 42 -13.00 -20.39 -13.53
N LYS A 43 -13.85 -21.02 -14.35
CA LYS A 43 -15.30 -20.98 -14.14
C LYS A 43 -15.71 -21.56 -12.79
N LYS A 44 -15.14 -22.71 -12.41
CA LYS A 44 -15.39 -23.30 -11.08
C LYS A 44 -14.95 -22.38 -9.94
N PHE A 45 -13.79 -21.75 -10.04
CA PHE A 45 -13.31 -20.79 -9.04
C PHE A 45 -14.00 -19.43 -9.12
N GLY A 46 -14.55 -19.06 -10.27
CA GLY A 46 -15.23 -17.79 -10.51
C GLY A 46 -16.68 -17.81 -10.03
N GLU A 47 -17.36 -18.96 -10.11
CA GLU A 47 -18.71 -19.15 -9.58
C GLU A 47 -18.72 -19.24 -8.04
N GLU A 48 -17.63 -19.68 -7.41
CA GLU A 48 -17.48 -19.67 -5.93
C GLU A 48 -17.00 -18.30 -5.39
N LYS A 49 -16.60 -17.36 -6.25
CA LYS A 49 -16.00 -16.06 -5.87
C LYS A 49 -16.90 -14.85 -6.14
N VAL A 50 -18.21 -14.98 -5.93
CA VAL A 50 -19.04 -13.78 -5.67
C VAL A 50 -18.84 -13.28 -4.23
N ASP A 51 -18.16 -14.04 -3.37
CA ASP A 51 -17.80 -13.60 -2.02
C ASP A 51 -16.30 -13.36 -1.82
N ARG A 52 -16.02 -12.15 -1.32
CA ARG A 52 -14.73 -11.61 -0.88
C ARG A 52 -13.80 -11.14 -2.00
N TYR A 53 -14.06 -9.91 -2.43
CA TYR A 53 -13.01 -8.90 -2.41
C TYR A 53 -12.42 -8.89 -1.00
N VAL A 54 -11.40 -9.72 -0.73
CA VAL A 54 -10.55 -9.55 0.44
C VAL A 54 -9.84 -8.24 0.15
N ILE A 55 -10.42 -7.13 0.65
CA ILE A 55 -9.65 -5.94 0.98
C ILE A 55 -8.57 -6.47 1.91
N HIS A 56 -7.41 -6.75 1.34
CA HIS A 56 -6.23 -6.98 2.13
C HIS A 56 -6.12 -5.74 3.00
N ASP A 57 -6.16 -5.93 4.32
CA ASP A 57 -6.10 -4.89 5.35
C ASP A 57 -4.69 -4.24 5.40
N THR A 58 -4.14 -3.95 4.23
CA THR A 58 -2.90 -3.20 4.01
C THR A 58 -3.15 -1.70 4.17
N GLY A 59 -4.39 -1.24 4.04
CA GLY A 59 -4.78 0.15 4.30
C GLY A 59 -4.49 0.57 5.74
N PHE A 60 -4.85 -0.24 6.73
CA PHE A 60 -4.60 0.09 8.14
C PHE A 60 -3.12 0.02 8.51
N LYS A 61 -2.38 -0.92 7.89
CA LYS A 61 -0.92 -1.06 8.08
C LYS A 61 -0.12 0.10 7.50
N ILE A 62 -0.53 0.65 6.35
CA ILE A 62 0.16 1.79 5.74
C ILE A 62 0.02 3.06 6.59
N VAL A 63 -1.18 3.30 7.14
CA VAL A 63 -1.44 4.46 8.00
C VAL A 63 -0.60 4.34 9.27
N THR A 64 -0.61 3.18 9.93
CA THR A 64 0.22 2.91 11.10
C THR A 64 1.73 3.13 10.84
N LEU A 65 2.23 2.69 9.67
CA LEU A 65 3.63 2.90 9.26
C LEU A 65 3.97 4.38 9.06
N ILE A 66 3.07 5.16 8.44
CA ILE A 66 3.25 6.61 8.24
C ILE A 66 3.25 7.34 9.59
N PHE A 67 2.37 6.97 10.51
CA PHE A 67 2.34 7.53 11.88
C PHE A 67 3.62 7.20 12.65
N LEU A 68 4.10 5.96 12.57
CA LEU A 68 5.34 5.55 13.22
C LEU A 68 6.55 6.34 12.69
N ALA A 69 6.65 6.47 11.36
CA ALA A 69 7.70 7.25 10.72
C ALA A 69 7.68 8.72 11.17
N PHE A 70 6.49 9.32 11.29
CA PHE A 70 6.33 10.69 11.74
C PHE A 70 6.74 10.91 13.20
N ILE A 71 6.39 9.99 14.10
CA ILE A 71 6.82 10.03 15.51
C ILE A 71 8.34 9.99 15.59
N LEU A 72 8.99 9.09 14.84
CA LEU A 72 10.46 9.00 14.81
C LEU A 72 11.11 10.30 14.30
N ILE A 73 10.58 10.89 13.22
CA ILE A 73 11.13 12.13 12.65
C ILE A 73 10.99 13.29 13.65
N THR A 74 9.82 13.42 14.28
CA THR A 74 9.56 14.47 15.28
C THR A 74 10.47 14.30 16.50
N PHE A 75 10.65 13.07 16.96
CA PHE A 75 11.55 12.76 18.07
C PHE A 75 13.01 13.06 17.72
N GLY A 76 13.47 12.68 16.52
CA GLY A 76 14.81 13.01 16.03
C GLY A 76 15.03 14.52 15.96
N PHE A 77 14.03 15.27 15.50
CA PHE A 77 14.11 16.73 15.45
C PHE A 77 14.17 17.36 16.85
N PHE A 78 13.38 16.85 17.80
CA PHE A 78 13.42 17.29 19.19
C PHE A 78 14.82 17.08 19.80
N LEU A 79 15.46 15.94 19.53
CA LEU A 79 16.82 15.68 19.97
C LEU A 79 17.85 16.62 19.33
N ILE A 80 17.73 16.92 18.04
CA ILE A 80 18.59 17.88 17.33
C ILE A 80 18.41 19.30 17.92
N ALA A 81 17.18 19.71 18.18
CA ALA A 81 16.88 21.00 18.79
C ALA A 81 17.46 21.11 20.21
N LEU A 82 17.36 20.04 21.02
CA LEU A 82 18.00 19.98 22.34
C LEU A 82 19.52 20.05 22.25
N GLY A 83 20.14 19.37 21.28
CA GLY A 83 21.58 19.45 21.05
C GLY A 83 22.06 20.83 20.59
N GLY A 84 21.23 21.53 19.82
CA GLY A 84 21.48 22.88 19.30
C GLY A 84 21.39 24.01 20.34
N LEU A 85 21.00 23.72 21.59
CA LEU A 85 21.02 24.69 22.70
C LEU A 85 22.46 25.07 23.14
N THR A 86 23.47 24.46 22.52
CA THR A 86 24.89 24.80 22.71
C THR A 86 25.32 25.90 21.72
N ASP A 87 25.01 27.16 22.04
CA ASP A 87 25.68 28.38 21.55
C ASP A 87 26.04 28.49 20.04
N ILE A 88 25.09 28.21 19.13
CA ILE A 88 25.26 28.60 17.71
C ILE A 88 24.03 29.34 17.19
N LYS A 89 24.22 30.63 16.90
CA LYS A 89 23.22 31.53 16.28
C LYS A 89 23.04 31.21 14.79
N THR A 90 22.51 30.04 14.48
CA THR A 90 22.24 29.62 13.10
C THR A 90 20.77 29.25 12.94
N VAL A 91 20.10 29.95 12.03
CA VAL A 91 18.75 29.60 11.56
C VAL A 91 18.91 28.45 10.57
N THR A 92 18.50 27.25 10.97
CA THR A 92 18.62 26.05 10.12
C THR A 92 17.24 25.68 9.59
N PHE A 93 17.05 25.84 8.28
CA PHE A 93 15.83 25.49 7.58
C PHE A 93 15.84 24.01 7.19
N ILE A 94 15.00 23.19 7.86
CA ILE A 94 14.82 21.77 7.51
C ILE A 94 13.32 21.54 7.37
N PHE A 95 12.84 21.59 6.12
CA PHE A 95 11.45 21.30 5.80
C PHE A 95 11.05 19.91 6.37
N PRO A 96 9.92 19.78 7.09
CA PRO A 96 8.82 20.74 7.25
C PRO A 96 8.84 21.58 8.55
N PHE A 97 9.95 21.63 9.30
CA PHE A 97 10.00 22.27 10.63
C PHE A 97 10.88 23.53 10.64
N PHE A 98 10.43 24.58 11.34
CA PHE A 98 11.21 25.81 11.53
C PHE A 98 11.98 25.74 12.86
N VAL A 99 13.32 25.79 12.82
CA VAL A 99 14.15 26.07 14.01
C VAL A 99 14.66 27.50 13.91
N THR A 100 14.17 28.35 14.80
CA THR A 100 14.68 29.73 14.95
C THR A 100 15.40 29.86 16.27
N THR A 101 16.44 30.68 16.30
CA THR A 101 17.16 31.05 17.54
C THR A 101 16.33 31.95 18.44
N ASP A 102 15.28 32.57 17.90
CA ASP A 102 14.29 33.30 18.69
C ASP A 102 13.30 32.31 19.32
N PRO A 103 13.25 32.21 20.66
CA PRO A 103 12.37 31.28 21.37
C PRO A 103 10.91 31.50 21.01
N LEU A 104 10.48 32.77 20.85
CA LEU A 104 9.07 33.10 20.62
C LEU A 104 8.61 32.56 19.25
N ILE A 105 9.44 32.76 18.23
CA ILE A 105 9.16 32.27 16.86
C ILE A 105 9.22 30.74 16.82
N GLY A 106 10.13 30.12 17.59
CA GLY A 106 10.24 28.67 17.72
C GLY A 106 8.98 28.06 18.33
N PHE A 107 8.44 28.64 19.41
CA PHE A 107 7.20 28.18 20.03
C PHE A 107 5.99 28.35 19.11
N VAL A 108 5.89 29.48 18.39
CA VAL A 108 4.82 29.73 17.43
C VAL A 108 4.89 28.73 16.27
N ALA A 109 6.06 28.49 15.72
CA ALA A 109 6.24 27.51 14.65
C ALA A 109 5.88 26.09 15.10
N LEU A 110 6.31 25.68 16.30
CA LEU A 110 5.97 24.38 16.88
C LEU A 110 4.45 24.24 17.09
N ALA A 111 3.78 25.28 17.59
CA ALA A 111 2.33 25.30 17.74
C ALA A 111 1.60 25.17 16.39
N ILE A 112 2.07 25.86 15.35
CA ILE A 112 1.51 25.75 13.98
C ILE A 112 1.71 24.35 13.44
N THR A 113 2.88 23.75 13.61
CA THR A 113 3.14 22.39 13.13
C THR A 113 2.25 21.36 13.83
N ILE A 114 2.06 21.46 15.14
CA ILE A 114 1.15 20.61 15.90
C ILE A 114 -0.29 20.79 15.40
N LEU A 115 -0.73 22.03 15.15
CA LEU A 115 -2.08 22.32 14.65
C LEU A 115 -2.32 21.70 13.27
N VAL A 116 -1.39 21.88 12.33
CA VAL A 116 -1.47 21.28 10.99
C VAL A 116 -1.48 19.76 11.07
N PHE A 117 -0.69 19.16 11.96
CA PHE A 117 -0.67 17.73 12.17
C PHE A 117 -2.00 17.19 12.72
N LEU A 118 -2.57 17.84 13.73
CA LEU A 118 -3.90 17.47 14.27
C LEU A 118 -4.98 17.58 13.19
N LEU A 119 -4.89 18.56 12.30
CA LEU A 119 -5.82 18.72 11.19
C LEU A 119 -5.68 17.58 10.17
N ILE A 120 -4.45 17.16 9.84
CA ILE A 120 -4.20 16.00 8.98
C ILE A 120 -4.75 14.73 9.62
N ILE A 121 -4.49 14.50 10.91
CA ILE A 121 -5.06 13.37 11.66
C ILE A 121 -6.58 13.40 11.60
N TYR A 122 -7.19 14.55 11.89
CA TYR A 122 -8.63 14.71 11.85
C TYR A 122 -9.19 14.37 10.47
N VAL A 123 -8.59 14.87 9.40
CA VAL A 123 -9.04 14.57 8.02
C VAL A 123 -8.87 13.08 7.69
N VAL A 124 -7.74 12.48 8.06
CA VAL A 124 -7.44 11.06 7.80
C VAL A 124 -8.37 10.15 8.60
N LEU A 125 -8.57 10.41 9.89
CA LEU A 125 -9.36 9.55 10.78
C LEU A 125 -10.87 9.79 10.69
N TYR A 126 -11.33 11.03 10.46
CA TYR A 126 -12.77 11.31 10.41
C TYR A 126 -13.34 11.36 9.00
N ARG A 127 -12.56 11.81 8.00
CA ARG A 127 -13.09 11.97 6.64
C ARG A 127 -12.94 10.71 5.78
N ILE A 128 -11.84 9.97 5.94
CA ILE A 128 -11.60 8.76 5.14
C ILE A 128 -12.59 7.63 5.48
N PRO A 129 -12.82 7.22 6.74
CA PRO A 129 -13.75 6.13 7.03
C PRO A 129 -15.21 6.48 6.70
N ARG A 130 -15.59 7.76 6.80
CA ARG A 130 -16.92 8.23 6.40
C ARG A 130 -17.19 8.09 4.89
N MET A 131 -16.15 8.10 4.05
CA MET A 131 -16.29 7.83 2.61
C MET A 131 -16.47 6.34 2.28
N PHE A 132 -16.00 5.43 3.14
CA PHE A 132 -16.10 3.98 2.92
C PHE A 132 -17.37 3.34 3.50
N ILE A 133 -18.01 3.95 4.50
CA ILE A 133 -19.22 3.44 5.16
C ILE A 133 -20.53 3.92 4.49
N GLY A 134 -20.44 4.77 3.46
CA GLY A 134 -21.59 5.38 2.77
C GLY A 134 -21.97 4.79 1.41
N LYS A 135 -21.52 3.58 1.06
CA LYS A 135 -21.94 2.85 -0.16
C LYS A 135 -22.45 1.47 0.18
#